data_AF-A0A6S6ZNW7-F1
#
_entry.id   AF-A0A6S6ZNW7-F1
#
_cell.length_a   1.000
_cell.length_b   1.000
_cell.length_c   1.000
_cell.angle_alpha   90.00
_cell.angle_beta   90.00
_cell.angle_gamma   90.00
#
_symmetry.space_group_name_H-M   'P 1'
#
loop_
_entity.id
_entity.type
_entity.pdbx_description
1 polymer ?
#
loop_
_entity_poly.entity_id
_entity_poly.type
_entity_poly.pdbx_seq_one_letter_code
_entity_poly.pdbx_strand_id
1 'polypeptide(L)'
;MASTFFRRLLGPAARVPLCAGILLLAPLAQAAHIVVDTGHTPNRPGATGASGRVEYLYNLDVSNLVAADLRAAGDRVTQVAANGAEVELGKRARVAPTADFFVSIHHDSMQQKYIDAGRQREFAGFSIFVSERNTKYEQSLRCARAIGEQLLAAGEKPSLYHAEPIAGENRPLIDPRLGVHRFDGLAVLKTAPMPAVLVEVGVIVNPDEERRLARPEVIKRVAQAIAGGAHACQQP
;
A
#
# COMPACT_ATOMS: atom_id res chain seq x y z
N MET A 1 77.59 57.23 7.13
CA MET A 1 77.38 55.97 6.38
C MET A 1 76.05 55.37 6.82
N ALA A 2 75.21 55.03 5.82
CA ALA A 2 74.01 54.18 5.83
C ALA A 2 72.87 54.45 6.84
N SER A 3 71.83 55.12 6.32
CA SER A 3 70.43 55.04 6.76
C SER A 3 69.85 53.66 6.38
N THR A 4 69.04 53.05 7.25
CA THR A 4 68.27 51.84 6.90
C THR A 4 66.80 52.03 7.30
N PHE A 5 65.97 52.28 6.29
CA PHE A 5 64.52 52.35 6.37
C PHE A 5 63.91 50.95 6.51
N PHE A 6 63.11 50.72 7.55
CA PHE A 6 62.28 49.52 7.69
C PHE A 6 60.93 49.77 7.00
N ARG A 7 60.73 49.20 5.80
CA ARG A 7 59.48 49.32 5.04
C ARG A 7 58.55 48.16 5.44
N ARG A 8 57.53 48.45 6.26
CA ARG A 8 56.42 47.51 6.54
C ARG A 8 55.59 47.31 5.26
N LEU A 9 55.55 46.08 4.75
CA LEU A 9 54.62 45.65 3.71
C LEU A 9 53.27 45.32 4.36
N LEU A 10 52.26 46.16 4.14
CA LEU A 10 50.85 45.79 4.35
C LEU A 10 50.39 45.00 3.11
N GLY A 11 50.15 43.70 3.27
CA GLY A 11 49.47 42.89 2.26
C GLY A 11 47.97 43.22 2.19
N PRO A 12 47.31 43.03 1.03
CA PRO A 12 45.89 43.33 0.88
C PRO A 12 45.05 42.35 1.70
N ALA A 13 44.04 42.86 2.40
CA ALA A 13 43.07 42.05 3.13
C ALA A 13 42.30 41.15 2.14
N ALA A 14 42.42 39.82 2.32
CA ALA A 14 41.63 38.85 1.58
C ALA A 14 40.15 39.00 1.94
N ARG A 15 39.35 39.45 0.97
CA ARG A 15 37.88 39.47 1.09
C ARG A 15 37.37 38.04 0.93
N VAL A 16 36.98 37.41 2.03
CA VAL A 16 36.20 36.17 2.00
C VAL A 16 34.80 36.52 1.47
N PRO A 17 34.33 35.92 0.36
CA PRO A 17 32.98 36.17 -0.11
C PRO A 17 32.02 35.52 0.88
N LEU A 18 31.15 36.33 1.48
CA LEU A 18 30.04 35.84 2.29
C LEU A 18 29.04 35.20 1.31
N CYS A 19 29.17 33.89 1.08
CA CYS A 19 28.12 33.12 0.41
C CYS A 19 26.88 33.19 1.29
N ALA A 20 25.95 34.09 0.96
CA ALA A 20 24.59 34.07 1.47
C ALA A 20 23.92 32.80 0.95
N GLY A 21 24.12 31.69 1.66
CA GLY A 21 23.42 30.44 1.40
C GLY A 21 21.93 30.66 1.63
N ILE A 22 21.16 30.71 0.55
CA ILE A 22 19.71 30.56 0.61
C ILE A 22 19.47 29.16 1.15
N LEU A 23 19.13 29.05 2.44
CA LEU A 23 18.55 27.82 2.99
C LEU A 23 17.21 27.63 2.25
N LEU A 24 17.20 26.74 1.27
CA LEU A 24 15.97 26.18 0.73
C LEU A 24 15.34 25.38 1.88
N LEU A 25 14.42 26.01 2.61
CA LEU A 25 13.49 25.31 3.50
C LEU A 25 12.61 24.43 2.60
N ALA A 26 13.03 23.18 2.41
CA ALA A 26 12.13 22.18 1.85
C ALA A 26 10.86 22.16 2.70
N PRO A 27 9.66 22.27 2.10
CA PRO A 27 8.44 22.16 2.86
C PRO A 27 8.48 20.83 3.62
N LEU A 28 8.27 20.89 4.94
CA LEU A 28 8.10 19.69 5.73
C LEU A 28 6.93 18.92 5.12
N ALA A 29 7.20 17.74 4.57
CA ALA A 29 6.17 16.84 4.09
C ALA A 29 5.17 16.64 5.25
N GLN A 30 3.95 17.13 5.07
CA GLN A 30 2.93 16.99 6.09
C GLN A 30 2.57 15.51 6.19
N ALA A 31 2.58 14.96 7.41
CA ALA A 31 2.19 13.59 7.68
C ALA A 31 0.78 13.33 7.12
N ALA A 32 0.67 12.36 6.21
CA ALA A 32 -0.62 12.01 5.62
C ALA A 32 -1.46 11.24 6.64
N HIS A 33 -2.78 11.35 6.56
CA HIS A 33 -3.71 10.52 7.30
C HIS A 33 -4.19 9.36 6.42
N ILE A 34 -3.76 8.14 6.75
CA ILE A 34 -4.07 6.93 6.00
C ILE A 34 -5.01 6.04 6.82
N VAL A 35 -6.09 5.57 6.20
CA VAL A 35 -6.96 4.54 6.75
C VAL A 35 -6.48 3.17 6.28
N VAL A 36 -6.18 2.29 7.22
CA VAL A 36 -5.84 0.88 6.94
C VAL A 36 -7.00 0.01 7.38
N ASP A 37 -7.73 -0.54 6.41
CA ASP A 37 -8.87 -1.42 6.63
C ASP A 37 -8.43 -2.89 6.62
N THR A 38 -8.78 -3.60 7.69
CA THR A 38 -8.64 -5.06 7.75
C THR A 38 -9.87 -5.66 7.09
N GLY A 39 -9.72 -6.23 5.90
CA GLY A 39 -10.80 -6.92 5.22
C GLY A 39 -11.46 -7.97 6.12
N HIS A 40 -12.80 -8.07 6.06
CA HIS A 40 -13.61 -8.99 6.87
C HIS A 40 -13.67 -8.68 8.36
N THR A 41 -14.35 -9.53 9.13
CA THR A 41 -14.51 -9.46 10.60
C THR A 41 -14.61 -10.88 11.17
N PRO A 42 -14.50 -11.09 12.49
CA PRO A 42 -14.65 -12.42 13.09
C PRO A 42 -15.92 -13.17 12.67
N ASN A 43 -17.08 -12.50 12.63
CA ASN A 43 -18.35 -13.14 12.27
C ASN A 43 -18.57 -13.27 10.75
N ARG A 44 -17.78 -12.57 9.94
CA ARG A 44 -17.83 -12.61 8.47
C ARG A 44 -16.40 -12.75 7.95
N PRO A 45 -15.73 -13.90 8.17
CA PRO A 45 -14.27 -13.97 8.16
C PRO A 45 -13.63 -14.12 6.78
N GLY A 46 -14.42 -14.05 5.71
CA GLY A 46 -13.96 -14.19 4.33
C GLY A 46 -13.72 -15.64 3.92
N ALA A 47 -12.78 -15.83 3.00
CA ALA A 47 -12.39 -17.16 2.53
C ALA A 47 -11.75 -18.01 3.64
N THR A 48 -11.75 -19.33 3.43
CA THR A 48 -10.99 -20.27 4.27
C THR A 48 -9.78 -20.76 3.47
N GLY A 49 -8.57 -20.49 3.97
CA GLY A 49 -7.32 -20.89 3.33
C GLY A 49 -7.10 -22.41 3.35
N ALA A 50 -6.07 -22.87 2.65
CA ALA A 50 -5.79 -24.31 2.48
C ALA A 50 -5.52 -25.07 3.79
N SER A 51 -5.12 -24.38 4.87
CA SER A 51 -4.91 -24.93 6.21
C SER A 51 -6.15 -24.91 7.11
N GLY A 52 -7.23 -24.27 6.66
CA GLY A 52 -8.41 -23.99 7.49
C GLY A 52 -8.38 -22.65 8.22
N ARG A 53 -7.27 -21.90 8.16
CA ARG A 53 -7.20 -20.52 8.67
C ARG A 53 -8.06 -19.59 7.81
N VAL A 54 -8.86 -18.75 8.45
CA VAL A 54 -9.77 -17.82 7.75
C VAL A 54 -9.08 -16.53 7.33
N GLU A 55 -9.56 -15.93 6.24
CA GLU A 55 -8.99 -14.75 5.58
C GLU A 55 -8.82 -13.57 6.52
N TYR A 56 -9.81 -13.29 7.38
CA TYR A 56 -9.74 -12.20 8.36
C TYR A 56 -8.45 -12.21 9.17
N LEU A 57 -7.95 -13.39 9.57
CA LEU A 57 -6.74 -13.48 10.37
C LEU A 57 -5.48 -13.18 9.55
N TYR A 58 -5.42 -13.57 8.28
CA TYR A 58 -4.35 -13.17 7.36
C TYR A 58 -4.36 -11.66 7.11
N ASN A 59 -5.56 -11.10 6.89
CA ASN A 59 -5.75 -9.66 6.68
C ASN A 59 -5.30 -8.87 7.90
N LEU A 60 -5.62 -9.37 9.11
CA LEU A 60 -5.24 -8.75 10.38
C LEU A 60 -3.73 -8.73 10.58
N ASP A 61 -3.02 -9.81 10.26
CA ASP A 61 -1.56 -9.86 10.39
C ASP A 61 -0.90 -8.79 9.52
N VAL A 62 -1.28 -8.73 8.23
CA VAL A 62 -0.68 -7.79 7.28
C VAL A 62 -1.13 -6.35 7.56
N SER A 63 -2.41 -6.10 7.86
CA SER A 63 -2.91 -4.74 8.13
C SER A 63 -2.26 -4.12 9.38
N ASN A 64 -1.96 -4.92 10.40
CA ASN A 64 -1.24 -4.46 11.59
C ASN A 64 0.19 -4.05 11.27
N LEU A 65 0.90 -4.83 10.44
CA LEU A 65 2.26 -4.50 10.01
C LEU A 65 2.28 -3.25 9.11
N VAL A 66 1.36 -3.17 8.13
CA VAL A 66 1.22 -1.98 7.27
C VAL A 66 0.98 -0.73 8.12
N ALA A 67 0.07 -0.81 9.10
CA ALA A 67 -0.21 0.31 10.00
C ALA A 67 0.98 0.68 10.90
N ALA A 68 1.81 -0.28 11.30
CA ALA A 68 3.02 -0.03 12.07
C ALA A 68 4.08 0.67 11.20
N ASP A 69 4.31 0.19 9.99
CA ASP A 69 5.31 0.74 9.06
C ASP A 69 4.93 2.15 8.58
N LEU A 70 3.64 2.42 8.32
CA LEU A 70 3.16 3.77 8.01
C LEU A 70 3.37 4.75 9.17
N ARG A 71 3.07 4.34 10.40
CA ARG A 71 3.36 5.17 11.59
C ARG A 71 4.85 5.43 11.76
N ALA A 72 5.70 4.44 11.48
CA ALA A 72 7.15 4.59 11.51
C ALA A 72 7.67 5.55 10.42
N ALA A 73 6.98 5.65 9.28
CA ALA A 73 7.23 6.63 8.22
C ALA A 73 6.72 8.05 8.56
N GLY A 74 6.04 8.23 9.70
CA GLY A 74 5.53 9.51 10.19
C GLY A 74 4.07 9.77 9.85
N ASP A 75 3.37 8.85 9.19
CA ASP A 75 1.96 9.02 8.84
C ASP A 75 1.04 8.85 10.05
N ARG A 76 -0.09 9.56 10.02
CA ARG A 76 -1.21 9.32 10.93
C ARG A 76 -2.01 8.13 10.40
N VAL A 77 -2.28 7.14 11.25
CA VAL A 77 -2.99 5.92 10.82
C VAL A 77 -4.24 5.66 11.65
N THR A 78 -5.38 5.50 10.95
CA THR A 78 -6.60 4.93 11.52
C THR A 78 -6.77 3.50 11.03
N GLN A 79 -6.81 2.53 11.95
CA GLN A 79 -7.10 1.14 11.61
C GLN A 79 -8.60 0.85 11.75
N VAL A 80 -9.15 0.07 10.81
CA VAL A 80 -10.54 -0.38 10.80
C VAL A 80 -10.59 -1.90 10.88
N ALA A 81 -11.53 -2.44 11.68
CA ALA A 81 -11.72 -3.88 11.93
C ALA A 81 -10.48 -4.65 12.43
N ALA A 82 -9.45 -3.94 12.94
CA ALA A 82 -8.19 -4.53 13.41
C ALA A 82 -8.20 -4.96 14.89
N ASN A 83 -9.31 -4.76 15.61
CA ASN A 83 -9.45 -5.06 17.04
C ASN A 83 -10.58 -6.06 17.33
N GLY A 84 -10.98 -6.85 16.33
CA GLY A 84 -12.12 -7.77 16.41
C GLY A 84 -13.50 -7.10 16.32
N ALA A 85 -13.57 -5.78 16.11
CA ALA A 85 -14.85 -5.09 15.96
C ALA A 85 -15.58 -5.47 14.66
N GLU A 86 -16.90 -5.65 14.77
CA GLU A 86 -17.80 -5.91 13.66
C GLU A 86 -18.18 -4.60 12.95
N VAL A 87 -17.44 -4.23 11.91
CA VAL A 87 -17.65 -2.98 11.16
C VAL A 87 -18.35 -3.27 9.82
N GLU A 88 -19.55 -2.72 9.66
CA GLU A 88 -20.32 -2.82 8.41
C GLU A 88 -19.59 -2.19 7.23
N LEU A 89 -19.69 -2.82 6.07
CA LEU A 89 -18.94 -2.47 4.85
C LEU A 89 -19.07 -0.99 4.45
N GLY A 90 -20.28 -0.43 4.53
CA GLY A 90 -20.55 0.98 4.18
C GLY A 90 -19.96 2.02 5.15
N LYS A 91 -19.56 1.60 6.35
CA LYS A 91 -18.98 2.47 7.38
C LYS A 91 -17.45 2.49 7.35
N ARG A 92 -16.81 1.43 6.84
CA ARG A 92 -15.35 1.24 6.89
C ARG A 92 -14.57 2.41 6.31
N ALA A 93 -14.86 2.79 5.07
CA ALA A 93 -14.21 3.92 4.41
C ALA A 93 -14.64 5.31 4.92
N ARG A 94 -15.65 5.36 5.80
CA ARG A 94 -16.22 6.62 6.33
C ARG A 94 -15.87 6.88 7.79
N VAL A 95 -15.08 6.01 8.43
CA VAL A 95 -14.58 6.20 9.80
C VAL A 95 -13.76 7.49 9.93
N ALA A 96 -13.00 7.85 8.89
CA ALA A 96 -12.22 9.08 8.83
C ALA A 96 -12.41 9.73 7.45
N PRO A 97 -13.53 10.44 7.22
CA PRO A 97 -13.91 10.91 5.88
C PRO A 97 -12.98 12.01 5.33
N THR A 98 -12.13 12.59 6.17
CA THR A 98 -11.12 13.60 5.83
C THR A 98 -9.71 13.03 5.70
N ALA A 99 -9.55 11.71 5.75
CA ALA A 99 -8.25 11.07 5.54
C ALA A 99 -7.78 11.26 4.08
N ASP A 100 -6.48 11.25 3.87
CA ASP A 100 -5.85 11.47 2.57
C ASP A 100 -5.90 10.23 1.70
N PHE A 101 -5.95 9.03 2.31
CA PHE A 101 -5.96 7.77 1.58
C PHE A 101 -6.63 6.63 2.36
N PHE A 102 -7.22 5.69 1.63
CA PHE A 102 -7.78 4.44 2.16
C PHE A 102 -7.15 3.23 1.46
N VAL A 103 -6.61 2.31 2.24
CA VAL A 103 -6.11 1.01 1.76
C VAL A 103 -6.80 -0.11 2.53
N SER A 104 -7.49 -0.99 1.80
CA SER A 104 -8.07 -2.21 2.35
C SER A 104 -7.17 -3.41 2.04
N ILE A 105 -6.88 -4.19 3.07
CA ILE A 105 -6.00 -5.37 3.00
C ILE A 105 -6.84 -6.63 3.01
N HIS A 106 -6.65 -7.45 1.98
CA HIS A 106 -7.35 -8.70 1.76
C HIS A 106 -6.39 -9.82 1.34
N HIS A 107 -6.89 -11.05 1.37
CA HIS A 107 -6.23 -12.21 0.79
C HIS A 107 -7.23 -12.94 -0.07
N ASP A 108 -6.78 -13.30 -1.26
CA ASP A 108 -7.66 -13.77 -2.29
C ASP A 108 -8.06 -15.23 -2.11
N SER A 109 -9.09 -15.61 -2.85
CA SER A 109 -9.47 -16.99 -3.05
C SER A 109 -9.49 -17.31 -4.56
N MET A 110 -10.27 -18.30 -4.98
CA MET A 110 -10.61 -18.53 -6.38
C MET A 110 -12.00 -19.13 -6.47
N GLN A 111 -12.52 -19.28 -7.69
CA GLN A 111 -13.83 -19.91 -7.88
C GLN A 111 -13.84 -21.34 -7.32
N GLN A 112 -14.93 -21.69 -6.62
CA GLN A 112 -15.10 -23.00 -5.97
C GLN A 112 -14.85 -24.17 -6.95
N LYS A 113 -15.28 -24.04 -8.21
CA LYS A 113 -15.05 -25.06 -9.25
C LYS A 113 -13.57 -25.43 -9.47
N TYR A 114 -12.64 -24.49 -9.25
CA TYR A 114 -11.21 -24.75 -9.37
C TYR A 114 -10.66 -25.43 -8.11
N ILE A 115 -11.21 -25.09 -6.94
CA ILE A 115 -10.89 -25.75 -5.67
C ILE A 115 -11.34 -27.21 -5.72
N ASP A 116 -12.59 -27.46 -6.14
CA ASP A 116 -13.18 -28.80 -6.26
C ASP A 116 -12.41 -29.67 -7.27
N ALA A 117 -11.85 -29.05 -8.32
CA ALA A 117 -11.05 -29.72 -9.32
C ALA A 117 -9.57 -29.93 -8.93
N GLY A 118 -9.14 -29.52 -7.73
CA GLY A 118 -7.75 -29.65 -7.28
C GLY A 118 -6.76 -28.71 -7.99
N ARG A 119 -7.27 -27.62 -8.58
CA ARG A 119 -6.51 -26.66 -9.42
C ARG A 119 -6.01 -25.44 -8.63
N GLN A 120 -5.95 -25.53 -7.30
CA GLN A 120 -5.60 -24.39 -6.46
C GLN A 120 -4.21 -23.81 -6.77
N ARG A 121 -3.28 -24.63 -7.26
CA ARG A 121 -1.90 -24.19 -7.56
C ARG A 121 -1.76 -23.37 -8.85
N GLU A 122 -2.83 -23.23 -9.63
CA GLU A 122 -2.81 -22.47 -10.87
C GLU A 122 -2.90 -20.96 -10.64
N PHE A 123 -3.39 -20.54 -9.47
CA PHE A 123 -3.63 -19.13 -9.15
C PHE A 123 -2.74 -18.72 -7.98
N ALA A 124 -2.00 -17.64 -8.19
CA ALA A 124 -1.09 -17.08 -7.20
C ALA A 124 -0.80 -15.61 -7.53
N GLY A 125 -0.21 -14.89 -6.58
CA GLY A 125 0.24 -13.52 -6.72
C GLY A 125 -0.78 -12.49 -6.21
N PHE A 126 -0.34 -11.25 -6.16
CA PHE A 126 -1.14 -10.15 -5.63
C PHE A 126 -2.02 -9.50 -6.71
N SER A 127 -3.14 -8.93 -6.32
CA SER A 127 -3.98 -8.08 -7.19
C SER A 127 -4.34 -6.79 -6.47
N ILE A 128 -4.42 -5.67 -7.21
CA ILE A 128 -4.79 -4.37 -6.67
C ILE A 128 -6.04 -3.87 -7.39
N PHE A 129 -7.05 -3.47 -6.64
CA PHE A 129 -8.32 -2.99 -7.16
C PHE A 129 -8.48 -1.49 -6.97
N VAL A 130 -8.98 -0.86 -8.02
CA VAL A 130 -9.47 0.53 -8.04
C VAL A 130 -10.90 0.57 -8.59
N SER A 131 -11.63 1.65 -8.31
CA SER A 131 -12.97 1.87 -8.84
C SER A 131 -13.06 3.23 -9.54
N GLU A 132 -13.51 3.25 -10.79
CA GLU A 132 -13.81 4.47 -11.55
C GLU A 132 -15.04 5.20 -10.98
N ARG A 133 -15.84 4.53 -10.14
CA ARG A 133 -16.94 5.16 -9.41
C ARG A 133 -16.48 5.97 -8.19
N ASN A 134 -15.21 5.87 -7.77
CA ASN A 134 -14.65 6.75 -6.77
C ASN A 134 -14.36 8.13 -7.41
N THR A 135 -14.79 9.22 -6.77
CA THR A 135 -14.58 10.59 -7.30
C THR A 135 -13.11 11.04 -7.33
N LYS A 136 -12.23 10.23 -6.73
CA LYS A 136 -10.76 10.38 -6.66
C LYS A 136 -10.06 9.23 -7.41
N TYR A 137 -10.65 8.74 -8.50
CA TYR A 137 -10.12 7.62 -9.27
C TYR A 137 -8.65 7.80 -9.69
N GLU A 138 -8.28 8.96 -10.26
CA GLU A 138 -6.91 9.20 -10.72
C GLU A 138 -5.88 9.14 -9.58
N GLN A 139 -6.21 9.67 -8.40
CA GLN A 139 -5.39 9.53 -7.20
C GLN A 139 -5.30 8.06 -6.77
N SER A 140 -6.42 7.34 -6.80
CA SER A 140 -6.49 5.92 -6.43
C SER A 140 -5.60 5.07 -7.35
N LEU A 141 -5.64 5.34 -8.65
CA LEU A 141 -4.80 4.66 -9.64
C LEU A 141 -3.30 4.97 -9.44
N ARG A 142 -2.94 6.22 -9.10
CA ARG A 142 -1.55 6.55 -8.76
C ARG A 142 -1.07 5.78 -7.53
N CYS A 143 -1.88 5.73 -6.48
CA CYS A 143 -1.53 4.95 -5.28
C CYS A 143 -1.48 3.44 -5.54
N ALA A 144 -2.41 2.90 -6.32
CA ALA A 144 -2.38 1.50 -6.73
C ALA A 144 -1.09 1.14 -7.47
N ARG A 145 -0.65 2.00 -8.40
CA ARG A 145 0.62 1.82 -9.11
C ARG A 145 1.81 1.91 -8.17
N ALA A 146 1.85 2.90 -7.28
CA ALA A 146 2.95 3.03 -6.30
C ALA A 146 3.08 1.80 -5.39
N ILE A 147 1.96 1.23 -4.92
CA ILE A 147 1.94 -0.02 -4.15
C ILE A 147 2.41 -1.19 -5.00
N GLY A 148 1.91 -1.32 -6.23
CA GLY A 148 2.32 -2.39 -7.15
C GLY A 148 3.82 -2.36 -7.43
N GLU A 149 4.43 -1.18 -7.60
CA GLU A 149 5.86 -1.04 -7.88
C GLU A 149 6.70 -1.55 -6.70
N GLN A 150 6.30 -1.21 -5.48
CA GLN A 150 6.97 -1.66 -4.27
C GLN A 150 6.81 -3.17 -4.06
N LEU A 151 5.64 -3.73 -4.38
CA LEU A 151 5.42 -5.18 -4.33
C LEU A 151 6.32 -5.92 -5.33
N LEU A 152 6.42 -5.42 -6.57
CA LEU A 152 7.34 -5.96 -7.57
C LEU A 152 8.80 -5.86 -7.10
N ALA A 153 9.22 -4.71 -6.56
CA ALA A 153 10.56 -4.51 -6.04
C ALA A 153 10.87 -5.44 -4.85
N ALA A 154 9.85 -5.81 -4.08
CA ALA A 154 9.93 -6.82 -3.02
C ALA A 154 9.96 -8.28 -3.52
N GLY A 155 9.87 -8.50 -4.84
CA GLY A 155 9.89 -9.82 -5.47
C GLY A 155 8.54 -10.52 -5.50
N GLU A 156 7.45 -9.82 -5.16
CA GLU A 156 6.09 -10.34 -5.31
C GLU A 156 5.67 -10.30 -6.78
N LYS A 157 4.73 -11.18 -7.15
CA LYS A 157 4.27 -11.33 -8.54
C LYS A 157 2.81 -10.95 -8.66
N PRO A 158 2.40 -10.21 -9.70
CA PRO A 158 1.00 -9.87 -9.90
C PRO A 158 0.20 -11.11 -10.32
N SER A 159 -1.06 -11.15 -9.94
CA SER A 159 -2.04 -12.11 -10.45
C SER A 159 -2.91 -11.46 -11.51
N LEU A 160 -3.13 -12.18 -12.61
CA LEU A 160 -3.91 -11.68 -13.75
C LEU A 160 -5.28 -12.37 -13.85
N TYR A 161 -5.55 -13.36 -13.00
CA TYR A 161 -6.66 -14.28 -13.21
C TYR A 161 -8.05 -13.63 -13.12
N HIS A 162 -8.17 -12.53 -12.37
CA HIS A 162 -9.43 -11.79 -12.32
C HIS A 162 -9.83 -11.17 -13.65
N ALA A 163 -8.89 -11.04 -14.60
CA ALA A 163 -9.19 -10.57 -15.95
C ALA A 163 -9.71 -11.69 -16.86
N GLU A 164 -9.73 -12.95 -16.39
CA GLU A 164 -10.28 -14.06 -17.18
C GLU A 164 -11.75 -13.82 -17.52
N PRO A 165 -12.19 -14.13 -18.75
CA PRO A 165 -13.57 -13.91 -19.20
C PRO A 165 -14.51 -15.00 -18.66
N ILE A 166 -14.59 -15.12 -17.32
CA ILE A 166 -15.42 -16.08 -16.61
C ILE A 166 -16.40 -15.38 -15.67
N ALA A 167 -17.58 -15.96 -15.48
CA ALA A 167 -18.59 -15.40 -14.59
C ALA A 167 -18.04 -15.26 -13.15
N GLY A 168 -18.28 -14.10 -12.53
CA GLY A 168 -17.71 -13.76 -11.21
C GLY A 168 -16.32 -13.13 -11.27
N GLU A 169 -15.63 -13.19 -12.41
CA GLU A 169 -14.40 -12.45 -12.71
C GLU A 169 -14.66 -11.47 -13.86
N ASN A 170 -13.74 -11.39 -14.85
CA ASN A 170 -13.77 -10.46 -15.97
C ASN A 170 -13.60 -8.98 -15.56
N ARG A 171 -12.70 -8.74 -14.62
CA ARG A 171 -12.30 -7.42 -14.12
C ARG A 171 -11.27 -6.82 -15.10
N PRO A 172 -11.52 -5.64 -15.70
CA PRO A 172 -10.58 -5.05 -16.64
C PRO A 172 -9.20 -4.85 -16.02
N LEU A 173 -8.17 -5.35 -16.70
CA LEU A 173 -6.78 -5.20 -16.30
C LEU A 173 -6.26 -3.84 -16.78
N ILE A 174 -6.01 -2.94 -15.83
CA ILE A 174 -5.56 -1.56 -16.09
C ILE A 174 -4.04 -1.49 -16.23
N ASP A 175 -3.32 -2.24 -15.39
CA ASP A 175 -1.87 -2.38 -15.47
C ASP A 175 -1.47 -3.85 -15.23
N PRO A 176 -1.21 -4.62 -16.30
CA PRO A 176 -0.83 -6.03 -16.19
C PRO A 176 0.44 -6.26 -15.40
N ARG A 177 1.43 -5.36 -15.50
CA ARG A 177 2.71 -5.52 -14.83
C ARG A 177 2.56 -5.36 -13.32
N LEU A 178 1.64 -4.48 -12.91
CA LEU A 178 1.40 -4.14 -11.51
C LEU A 178 0.17 -4.83 -10.92
N GLY A 179 -0.47 -5.76 -11.65
CA GLY A 179 -1.66 -6.47 -11.19
C GLY A 179 -2.82 -5.53 -10.84
N VAL A 180 -2.94 -4.37 -11.51
CA VAL A 180 -3.98 -3.38 -11.21
C VAL A 180 -5.22 -3.67 -12.06
N HIS A 181 -6.35 -3.87 -11.39
CA HIS A 181 -7.64 -4.18 -11.98
C HIS A 181 -8.67 -3.10 -11.63
N ARG A 182 -9.62 -2.86 -12.53
CA ARG A 182 -10.81 -2.06 -12.23
C ARG A 182 -11.92 -2.96 -11.71
N PHE A 183 -12.50 -2.62 -10.56
CA PHE A 183 -13.69 -3.28 -10.06
C PHE A 183 -14.63 -2.32 -9.29
N ASP A 184 -15.72 -1.93 -9.96
CA ASP A 184 -16.70 -0.96 -9.44
C ASP A 184 -17.78 -1.56 -8.51
N GLY A 185 -17.71 -2.87 -8.27
CA GLY A 185 -18.59 -3.58 -7.35
C GLY A 185 -18.26 -3.27 -5.89
N LEU A 186 -16.98 -3.06 -5.58
CA LEU A 186 -16.46 -2.95 -4.21
C LEU A 186 -16.97 -1.69 -3.51
N ALA A 187 -17.81 -1.89 -2.49
CA ALA A 187 -18.46 -0.78 -1.78
C ALA A 187 -17.45 0.14 -1.08
N VAL A 188 -16.39 -0.42 -0.49
CA VAL A 188 -15.33 0.35 0.17
C VAL A 188 -14.59 1.26 -0.79
N LEU A 189 -14.39 0.83 -2.05
CA LEU A 189 -13.69 1.65 -3.04
C LEU A 189 -14.59 2.71 -3.64
N LYS A 190 -15.78 2.33 -4.10
CA LYS A 190 -16.68 3.26 -4.82
C LYS A 190 -17.31 4.33 -3.93
N THR A 191 -17.41 4.10 -2.61
CA THR A 191 -18.06 5.03 -1.68
C THR A 191 -17.12 5.80 -0.77
N ALA A 192 -15.81 5.50 -0.82
CA ALA A 192 -14.79 6.22 -0.08
C ALA A 192 -14.78 7.71 -0.47
N PRO A 193 -14.76 8.66 0.49
CA PRO A 193 -14.64 10.09 0.20
C PRO A 193 -13.22 10.52 -0.20
N MET A 194 -12.23 9.65 0.00
CA MET A 194 -10.82 9.81 -0.34
C MET A 194 -10.41 8.80 -1.43
N PRO A 195 -9.20 8.92 -2.02
CA PRO A 195 -8.65 7.89 -2.89
C PRO A 195 -8.58 6.55 -2.16
N ALA A 196 -8.94 5.47 -2.84
CA ALA A 196 -9.13 4.16 -2.22
C ALA A 196 -8.61 3.02 -3.09
N VAL A 197 -7.88 2.10 -2.48
CA VAL A 197 -7.44 0.85 -3.10
C VAL A 197 -7.76 -0.35 -2.23
N LEU A 198 -7.93 -1.51 -2.85
CA LEU A 198 -7.97 -2.80 -2.15
C LEU A 198 -6.83 -3.66 -2.68
N VAL A 199 -6.04 -4.22 -1.78
CA VAL A 199 -4.92 -5.10 -2.11
C VAL A 199 -5.27 -6.51 -1.69
N GLU A 200 -5.40 -7.41 -2.67
CA GLU A 200 -5.39 -8.85 -2.47
C GLU A 200 -3.92 -9.29 -2.42
N VAL A 201 -3.43 -9.66 -1.23
CA VAL A 201 -2.01 -9.89 -0.98
C VAL A 201 -1.48 -11.18 -1.63
N GLY A 202 -2.37 -12.16 -1.81
CA GLY A 202 -2.10 -13.44 -2.45
C GLY A 202 -3.24 -14.42 -2.22
N VAL A 203 -3.20 -15.58 -2.88
CA VAL A 203 -4.32 -16.54 -2.96
C VAL A 203 -4.22 -17.59 -1.86
N ILE A 204 -4.94 -17.43 -0.75
CA ILE A 204 -4.77 -18.30 0.45
C ILE A 204 -5.34 -19.71 0.32
N VAL A 205 -6.18 -19.96 -0.69
CA VAL A 205 -6.61 -21.33 -1.03
C VAL A 205 -5.55 -22.09 -1.83
N ASN A 206 -4.54 -21.41 -2.36
CA ASN A 206 -3.35 -22.06 -2.90
C ASN A 206 -2.42 -22.45 -1.73
N PRO A 207 -2.14 -23.75 -1.50
CA PRO A 207 -1.34 -24.18 -0.35
C PRO A 207 0.11 -23.70 -0.38
N ASP A 208 0.67 -23.40 -1.55
CA ASP A 208 2.04 -22.89 -1.68
C ASP A 208 2.12 -21.39 -1.32
N GLU A 209 1.11 -20.62 -1.74
CA GLU A 209 0.93 -19.22 -1.35
C GLU A 209 0.65 -19.08 0.14
N GLU A 210 -0.27 -19.88 0.69
CA GLU A 210 -0.62 -19.84 2.10
C GLU A 210 0.59 -20.13 2.99
N ARG A 211 1.36 -21.19 2.69
CA ARG A 211 2.60 -21.48 3.42
C ARG A 211 3.62 -20.36 3.33
N ARG A 212 3.72 -19.70 2.18
CA ARG A 212 4.62 -18.57 1.96
C ARG A 212 4.18 -17.35 2.77
N LEU A 213 2.89 -17.04 2.77
CA LEU A 213 2.27 -15.91 3.47
C LEU A 213 2.06 -16.16 4.97
N ALA A 214 2.31 -17.37 5.46
CA ALA A 214 2.42 -17.65 6.90
C ALA A 214 3.81 -17.33 7.48
N ARG A 215 4.81 -17.03 6.63
CA ARG A 215 6.19 -16.80 7.10
C ARG A 215 6.40 -15.35 7.56
N PRO A 216 6.90 -15.11 8.80
CA PRO A 216 7.06 -13.76 9.35
C PRO A 216 7.89 -12.81 8.48
N GLU A 217 8.96 -13.30 7.87
CA GLU A 217 9.83 -12.51 7.00
C GLU A 217 9.14 -12.11 5.69
N VAL A 218 8.24 -12.95 5.17
CA VAL A 218 7.47 -12.64 3.96
C VAL A 218 6.41 -11.59 4.27
N ILE A 219 5.58 -11.80 5.29
CA ILE A 219 4.51 -10.84 5.64
C ILE A 219 5.08 -9.47 6.00
N LYS A 220 6.24 -9.43 6.67
CA LYS A 220 6.93 -8.17 6.98
C LYS A 220 7.37 -7.46 5.71
N ARG A 221 8.04 -8.17 4.78
CA ARG A 221 8.48 -7.58 3.51
C ARG A 221 7.30 -7.06 2.66
N VAL A 222 6.22 -7.83 2.60
CA VAL A 222 5.00 -7.46 1.86
C VAL A 222 4.32 -6.25 2.49
N ALA A 223 4.16 -6.24 3.82
CA ALA A 223 3.59 -5.11 4.54
C ALA A 223 4.42 -3.83 4.34
N GLN A 224 5.75 -3.94 4.39
CA GLN A 224 6.67 -2.84 4.12
C GLN A 224 6.51 -2.28 2.69
N ALA A 225 6.33 -3.16 1.69
CA ALA A 225 6.07 -2.74 0.32
C ALA A 225 4.74 -1.98 0.18
N ILE A 226 3.67 -2.51 0.77
CA ILE A 226 2.35 -1.86 0.76
C ILE A 226 2.40 -0.51 1.47
N ALA A 227 2.98 -0.45 2.67
CA ALA A 227 3.15 0.78 3.43
C ALA A 227 4.02 1.81 2.67
N GLY A 228 5.14 1.37 2.09
CA GLY A 228 6.03 2.23 1.31
C GLY A 228 5.34 2.83 0.09
N GLY A 229 4.53 2.05 -0.63
CA GLY A 229 3.76 2.54 -1.77
C GLY A 229 2.63 3.49 -1.37
N ALA A 230 1.92 3.15 -0.29
CA ALA A 230 0.86 3.98 0.27
C ALA A 230 1.38 5.33 0.78
N HIS A 231 2.55 5.34 1.44
CA HIS A 231 3.24 6.54 1.90
C HIS A 231 3.74 7.39 0.72
N ALA A 232 4.46 6.77 -0.23
CA ALA A 232 5.06 7.47 -1.36
C ALA A 232 4.02 8.16 -2.24
N CYS A 233 2.81 7.60 -2.39
CA CYS A 233 1.77 8.20 -3.23
C CYS A 233 1.06 9.40 -2.60
N GLN A 234 1.32 9.73 -1.33
CA GLN A 234 0.84 10.96 -0.70
C GLN A 234 1.76 12.15 -0.93
N GLN A 235 2.99 11.88 -1.37
CA GLN A 235 3.98 12.91 -1.63
C GLN A 235 3.76 13.48 -3.05
N PRO A 236 3.99 14.79 -3.25
CA PRO A 236 3.81 15.46 -4.54
C PRO A 236 4.75 14.96 -5.64
#